data_AF-A0AA42IEG8-F1
#
_entry.id   AF-A0AA42IEG8-F1
#
_cell.length_a   1.000
_cell.length_b   1.000
_cell.length_c   1.000
_cell.angle_alpha   90.00
_cell.angle_beta   90.00
_cell.angle_gamma   90.00
#
_symmetry.space_group_name_H-M   'P 1'
#
loop_
_entity.id
_entity.type
_entity.pdbx_description
1 polymer ?
#
loop_
_entity_poly.entity_id
_entity_poly.type
_entity_poly.pdbx_seq_one_letter_code
_entity_poly.pdbx_strand_id
1 'polypeptide(L)'
;MKKQILWPFTLSTLVVALAGCGGESANVSPEPNQVNSVNGSCLLKDKNCVEFALDYPVDGINFVCSSDPDNTYMTLMEPKTNAATGRCSEGDKIHFLLTGSSDKQVELGTVPLSEIGNVSTVSASLPRLSILDMAKGLNGGTAATSLSPNDKTVKIAMALAKIFQALGLERGAGVVGDVQPFGILASKKADLSLLLASISAEDYASGAYVDKIRPWIDVSQISNEDAFKVVQTLVLMNNSATYQADFPIFANALSDKTGIGLPQGLYGCNATDCKTSPANLRHLIGSFIILTDRQGYTFGSGVQWRGPLKEQLGSDLATSVTVDLLKNIEPAKMNALAQTSWINPLTKSIQQPFKFNLPDPNSDDFTITQGKLFNDYLIAGTEKFYKQLTKDPNASPSSYGLWQKTMAQILSKVHLMPLKFFQLAI
;
A
#
# COMPACT_ATOMS: atom_id res chain seq x y z
N MET A 1 -5.46 70.12 -32.24
CA MET A 1 -6.91 70.00 -32.55
C MET A 1 -7.17 68.67 -33.25
N LYS A 2 -8.36 68.09 -33.01
CA LYS A 2 -8.92 66.80 -33.47
C LYS A 2 -8.55 65.54 -32.69
N LYS A 3 -9.42 65.26 -31.71
CA LYS A 3 -9.71 63.99 -31.05
C LYS A 3 -10.73 63.21 -31.91
N GLN A 4 -10.59 61.90 -32.03
CA GLN A 4 -11.71 60.97 -32.21
C GLN A 4 -11.43 59.73 -31.35
N ILE A 5 -12.24 59.58 -30.30
CA ILE A 5 -12.28 58.43 -29.39
C ILE A 5 -13.54 57.66 -29.77
N LEU A 6 -13.37 56.40 -30.18
CA LEU A 6 -14.44 55.47 -30.48
C LEU A 6 -14.92 54.78 -29.20
N TRP A 7 -16.24 54.66 -29.12
CA TRP A 7 -17.05 54.21 -27.99
C TRP A 7 -17.00 52.69 -27.76
N PRO A 8 -17.25 52.23 -26.51
CA PRO A 8 -17.49 50.82 -26.20
C PRO A 8 -18.94 50.42 -26.51
N PHE A 9 -19.09 49.25 -27.14
CA PHE A 9 -20.39 48.62 -27.38
C PHE A 9 -20.92 47.92 -26.13
N THR A 10 -22.24 48.05 -25.98
CA THR A 10 -23.16 47.58 -24.94
C THR A 10 -23.40 46.07 -24.96
N LEU A 11 -23.59 45.46 -23.78
CA LEU A 11 -24.51 44.31 -23.62
C LEU A 11 -25.02 44.25 -22.17
N SER A 12 -26.13 44.97 -21.96
CA SER A 12 -27.07 44.80 -20.87
C SER A 12 -28.23 43.94 -21.36
N THR A 13 -28.30 42.68 -20.94
CA THR A 13 -29.51 41.84 -21.05
C THR A 13 -29.45 40.66 -20.06
N LEU A 14 -30.57 40.46 -19.38
CA LEU A 14 -30.99 39.28 -18.61
C LEU A 14 -30.61 39.19 -17.11
N VAL A 15 -31.27 40.06 -16.32
CA VAL A 15 -31.82 39.67 -15.01
C VAL A 15 -33.31 39.39 -15.23
N VAL A 16 -33.88 38.47 -14.44
CA VAL A 16 -35.29 38.01 -14.40
C VAL A 16 -35.58 36.74 -15.20
N ALA A 17 -35.20 35.59 -14.63
CA ALA A 17 -35.90 34.30 -14.81
C ALA A 17 -35.47 33.26 -13.75
N LEU A 18 -35.49 33.59 -12.46
CA LEU A 18 -35.49 32.60 -11.37
C LEU A 18 -36.25 33.16 -10.16
N ALA A 19 -37.55 33.38 -10.35
CA ALA A 19 -38.51 33.50 -9.27
C ALA A 19 -39.80 32.84 -9.74
N GLY A 20 -39.97 31.56 -9.39
CA GLY A 20 -41.21 30.84 -9.66
C GLY A 20 -41.03 29.33 -9.66
N CYS A 21 -40.96 28.71 -8.48
CA CYS A 21 -41.84 27.59 -8.10
C CYS A 21 -41.56 27.16 -6.65
N GLY A 22 -42.61 26.98 -5.84
CA GLY A 22 -42.55 26.08 -4.68
C GLY A 22 -42.42 26.73 -3.31
N GLY A 23 -43.51 27.33 -2.83
CA GLY A 23 -43.76 27.41 -1.39
C GLY A 23 -44.25 26.06 -0.90
N GLU A 24 -43.37 25.30 -0.25
CA GLU A 24 -43.73 24.27 0.71
C GLU A 24 -42.71 24.33 1.86
N SER A 25 -43.22 24.37 3.08
CA SER A 25 -42.44 24.17 4.30
C SER A 25 -41.98 22.73 4.33
N ALA A 26 -40.87 22.42 3.64
CA ALA A 26 -40.15 21.18 3.87
C ALA A 26 -39.47 21.30 5.24
N ASN A 27 -39.89 20.46 6.18
CA ASN A 27 -39.00 20.05 7.27
C ASN A 27 -37.78 19.43 6.59
N VAL A 28 -36.73 20.21 6.40
CA VAL A 28 -35.42 19.71 5.98
C VAL A 28 -34.89 18.96 7.20
N SER A 29 -35.17 17.66 7.25
CA SER A 29 -34.30 16.76 7.99
C SER A 29 -32.92 16.91 7.34
N PRO A 30 -31.87 17.32 8.07
CA PRO A 30 -30.53 17.34 7.53
C PRO A 30 -30.25 15.99 6.86
N GLU A 31 -29.77 16.00 5.62
CA GLU A 31 -29.16 14.79 5.06
C GLU A 31 -28.09 14.34 6.06
N PRO A 32 -28.05 13.07 6.44
CA PRO A 32 -27.18 12.64 7.51
C PRO A 32 -25.70 12.86 7.21
N ASN A 33 -25.29 13.17 5.97
CA ASN A 33 -23.96 13.68 5.59
C ASN A 33 -24.01 14.43 4.24
N GLN A 34 -23.19 15.48 4.07
CA GLN A 34 -22.98 16.09 2.74
C GLN A 34 -22.00 15.23 1.92
N VAL A 35 -22.43 14.76 0.75
CA VAL A 35 -21.55 14.04 -0.19
C VAL A 35 -20.71 15.05 -0.98
N ASN A 36 -19.44 15.16 -0.62
CA ASN A 36 -18.48 16.03 -1.27
C ASN A 36 -17.86 15.33 -2.48
N SER A 37 -17.81 16.01 -3.63
CA SER A 37 -17.02 15.59 -4.81
C SER A 37 -15.50 15.78 -4.62
N VAL A 38 -15.06 15.93 -3.37
CA VAL A 38 -13.69 16.24 -2.97
C VAL A 38 -12.99 14.96 -2.54
N ASN A 39 -11.71 14.87 -2.88
CA ASN A 39 -10.86 13.72 -2.59
C ASN A 39 -10.28 13.77 -1.17
N GLY A 40 -11.13 13.65 -0.16
CA GLY A 40 -10.73 13.47 1.23
C GLY A 40 -10.70 14.71 2.12
N SER A 41 -10.41 14.48 3.41
CA SER A 41 -10.54 15.48 4.49
C SER A 41 -9.32 16.37 4.72
N CYS A 42 -8.20 16.09 4.05
CA CYS A 42 -6.95 16.82 4.19
C CYS A 42 -6.31 17.11 2.83
N LEU A 43 -5.41 18.10 2.80
CA LEU A 43 -4.64 18.45 1.61
C LEU A 43 -3.27 17.77 1.64
N LEU A 44 -2.73 17.41 0.47
CA LEU A 44 -1.41 16.75 0.35
C LEU A 44 -0.25 17.51 1.00
N LYS A 45 -0.37 18.83 1.16
CA LYS A 45 0.64 19.68 1.79
C LYS A 45 0.58 19.63 3.32
N ASP A 46 -0.48 19.09 3.90
CA ASP A 46 -0.68 19.04 5.34
C ASP A 46 0.19 17.92 5.92
N LYS A 47 0.90 18.21 7.01
CA LYS A 47 1.92 17.30 7.57
C LYS A 47 1.39 15.92 7.97
N ASN A 48 0.09 15.83 8.29
CA ASN A 48 -0.55 14.62 8.79
C ASN A 48 -1.54 14.05 7.75
N CYS A 49 -1.44 14.44 6.48
CA CYS A 49 -2.31 13.90 5.44
C CYS A 49 -1.73 12.59 4.88
N VAL A 50 -2.57 11.55 4.85
CA VAL A 50 -2.22 10.27 4.25
C VAL A 50 -3.08 10.08 3.01
N GLU A 51 -2.42 10.09 1.85
CA GLU A 51 -3.03 9.67 0.59
C GLU A 51 -2.90 8.15 0.44
N PHE A 52 -4.00 7.47 0.15
CA PHE A 52 -4.05 6.05 -0.13
C PHE A 52 -4.51 5.82 -1.57
N ALA A 53 -4.19 4.66 -2.11
CA ALA A 53 -4.70 4.20 -3.40
C ALA A 53 -5.37 2.83 -3.25
N LEU A 54 -6.51 2.64 -3.91
CA LEU A 54 -7.16 1.33 -3.96
C LEU A 54 -6.36 0.37 -4.85
N ASP A 55 -6.35 -0.91 -4.50
CA ASP A 55 -5.80 -1.95 -5.37
C ASP A 55 -6.75 -2.27 -6.54
N TYR A 56 -8.06 -2.28 -6.29
CA TYR A 56 -9.09 -2.25 -7.31
C TYR A 56 -9.39 -0.79 -7.67
N PRO A 57 -9.02 -0.31 -8.87
CA PRO A 57 -9.16 1.09 -9.26
C PRO A 57 -10.61 1.46 -9.57
N VAL A 58 -11.39 1.81 -8.54
CA VAL A 58 -12.76 2.30 -8.67
C VAL A 58 -12.85 3.77 -8.30
N ASP A 59 -13.15 4.61 -9.29
CA ASP A 59 -13.55 6.00 -9.07
C ASP A 59 -15.00 6.04 -8.60
N GLY A 60 -15.28 6.81 -7.57
CA GLY A 60 -16.64 6.97 -7.09
C GLY A 60 -16.99 6.13 -5.88
N ILE A 61 -16.06 5.50 -5.16
CA ILE A 61 -16.40 4.88 -3.87
C ILE A 61 -16.52 5.98 -2.81
N ASN A 62 -17.60 5.96 -2.02
CA ASN A 62 -17.75 6.92 -0.93
C ASN A 62 -16.94 6.49 0.29
N PHE A 63 -16.41 7.46 1.03
CA PHE A 63 -15.73 7.17 2.29
C PHE A 63 -15.87 8.28 3.31
N VAL A 64 -15.86 7.91 4.59
CA VAL A 64 -15.83 8.84 5.73
C VAL A 64 -14.53 8.64 6.50
N CYS A 65 -13.85 9.73 6.83
CA CYS A 65 -12.68 9.72 7.69
C CYS A 65 -13.14 9.88 9.15
N SER A 66 -12.65 9.07 10.08
CA SER A 66 -13.11 9.12 11.49
C SER A 66 -12.91 10.47 12.19
N SER A 67 -11.94 11.28 11.76
CA SER A 67 -11.67 12.63 12.25
C SER A 67 -12.66 13.68 11.75
N ASP A 68 -13.46 13.33 10.72
CA ASP A 68 -14.42 14.21 10.08
C ASP A 68 -15.69 13.43 9.69
N PRO A 69 -16.50 13.01 10.69
CA PRO A 69 -17.61 12.09 10.50
C PRO A 69 -18.81 12.70 9.76
N ASP A 70 -18.92 14.04 9.74
CA ASP A 70 -20.07 14.76 9.17
C ASP A 70 -19.96 14.94 7.63
N ASN A 71 -18.80 14.57 7.07
CA ASN A 71 -18.50 14.71 5.65
C ASN A 71 -18.27 13.35 4.99
N THR A 72 -18.91 13.15 3.85
CA THR A 72 -18.67 11.97 3.01
C THR A 72 -17.89 12.38 1.78
N TYR A 73 -16.73 11.75 1.59
CA TYR A 73 -15.81 11.97 0.49
C TYR A 73 -15.98 10.91 -0.59
N MET A 74 -15.23 11.04 -1.68
CA MET A 74 -15.28 10.10 -2.79
C MET A 74 -13.89 9.83 -3.35
N THR A 75 -13.59 8.56 -3.68
CA THR A 75 -12.36 8.20 -4.39
C THR A 75 -12.39 8.79 -5.79
N LEU A 76 -11.25 9.31 -6.24
CA LEU A 76 -11.09 9.88 -7.57
C LEU A 76 -9.95 9.17 -8.30
N MET A 77 -10.12 8.94 -9.60
CA MET A 77 -9.04 8.40 -10.43
C MET A 77 -7.97 9.45 -10.69
N GLU A 78 -6.72 9.16 -10.37
CA GLU A 78 -5.60 10.01 -10.74
C GLU A 78 -5.26 9.80 -12.23
N PRO A 79 -5.38 10.83 -13.10
CA PRO A 79 -5.32 10.66 -14.55
C PRO A 79 -3.99 10.11 -15.08
N LYS A 80 -2.89 10.29 -14.35
CA LYS A 80 -1.56 9.84 -14.77
C LYS A 80 -1.28 8.38 -14.45
N THR A 81 -1.91 7.86 -13.39
CA THR A 81 -1.58 6.53 -12.84
C THR A 81 -2.73 5.54 -12.97
N ASN A 82 -3.94 6.02 -13.31
CA ASN A 82 -5.18 5.23 -13.25
C ASN A 82 -5.37 4.56 -11.88
N ALA A 83 -4.86 5.18 -10.83
CA ALA A 83 -5.09 4.75 -9.46
C ALA A 83 -6.26 5.54 -8.89
N ALA A 84 -7.25 4.86 -8.33
CA ALA A 84 -8.29 5.50 -7.54
C ALA A 84 -7.71 5.83 -6.16
N THR A 85 -7.68 7.10 -5.79
CA THR A 85 -7.07 7.58 -4.54
C THR A 85 -8.10 8.21 -3.62
N GLY A 86 -7.73 8.37 -2.34
CA GLY A 86 -8.44 9.15 -1.35
C GLY A 86 -7.49 9.65 -0.26
N ARG A 87 -7.96 10.55 0.60
CA ARG A 87 -7.13 11.20 1.62
C ARG A 87 -7.86 11.33 2.95
N CYS A 88 -7.18 10.99 4.03
CA CYS A 88 -7.65 11.25 5.39
C CYS A 88 -6.45 11.63 6.28
N SER A 89 -6.76 12.10 7.49
CA SER A 89 -5.72 12.42 8.46
C SER A 89 -5.08 11.14 8.99
N GLU A 90 -3.81 11.24 9.37
CA GLU A 90 -3.08 10.16 10.01
C GLU A 90 -3.82 9.65 11.27
N GLY A 91 -3.87 8.32 11.42
CA GLY A 91 -4.56 7.66 12.52
C GLY A 91 -6.07 7.45 12.29
N ASP A 92 -6.63 7.99 11.19
CA ASP A 92 -8.03 7.78 10.88
C ASP A 92 -8.38 6.32 10.59
N LYS A 93 -9.62 5.98 10.87
CA LYS A 93 -10.31 4.84 10.28
C LYS A 93 -11.12 5.35 9.10
N ILE A 94 -10.91 4.74 7.94
CA ILE A 94 -11.66 5.04 6.74
C ILE A 94 -12.83 4.07 6.67
N HIS A 95 -14.04 4.59 6.65
CA HIS A 95 -15.24 3.81 6.46
C HIS A 95 -15.69 3.92 5.00
N PHE A 96 -15.61 2.83 4.24
CA PHE A 96 -15.98 2.78 2.83
C PHE A 96 -17.41 2.29 2.66
N LEU A 97 -18.14 2.98 1.79
CA LEU A 97 -19.52 2.68 1.46
C LEU A 97 -19.86 3.11 0.03
N LEU A 98 -20.98 2.64 -0.50
CA LEU A 98 -21.63 3.23 -1.67
C LEU A 98 -22.93 3.88 -1.21
N THR A 99 -23.07 5.16 -1.46
CA THR A 99 -24.28 5.93 -1.15
C THR A 99 -24.62 6.86 -2.31
N GLY A 100 -25.89 7.24 -2.39
CA GLY A 100 -26.43 8.19 -3.35
C GLY A 100 -27.31 9.21 -2.65
N SER A 101 -28.41 9.60 -3.28
CA SER A 101 -29.40 10.53 -2.70
C SER A 101 -30.40 9.83 -1.76
N SER A 102 -30.29 8.52 -1.57
CA SER A 102 -31.17 7.74 -0.68
C SER A 102 -30.53 7.48 0.68
N ASP A 103 -31.33 7.02 1.64
CA ASP A 103 -30.85 6.52 2.94
C ASP A 103 -30.22 5.12 2.85
N LYS A 104 -30.26 4.47 1.67
CA LYS A 104 -29.77 3.12 1.46
C LYS A 104 -28.30 3.11 1.06
N GLN A 105 -27.56 2.23 1.69
CA GLN A 105 -26.10 2.17 1.53
C GLN A 105 -25.62 0.74 1.35
N VAL A 106 -24.51 0.58 0.65
CA VAL A 106 -23.78 -0.69 0.56
C VAL A 106 -22.48 -0.54 1.32
N GLU A 107 -22.39 -1.23 2.45
CA GLU A 107 -21.18 -1.24 3.28
C GLU A 107 -20.05 -1.96 2.56
N LEU A 108 -18.86 -1.34 2.48
CA LEU A 108 -17.67 -1.96 1.89
C LEU A 108 -16.63 -2.29 2.97
N GLY A 109 -16.68 -1.62 4.12
CA GLY A 109 -15.89 -1.96 5.30
C GLY A 109 -15.11 -0.79 5.87
N THR A 110 -14.62 -0.95 7.09
CA THR A 110 -13.84 0.06 7.81
C THR A 110 -12.39 -0.39 7.98
N VAL A 111 -11.45 0.44 7.53
CA VAL A 111 -10.01 0.14 7.52
C VAL A 111 -9.26 1.20 8.35
N PRO A 112 -8.50 0.82 9.38
CA PRO A 112 -7.59 1.74 10.05
C PRO A 112 -6.42 2.09 9.13
N LEU A 113 -6.18 3.37 8.85
CA LEU A 113 -5.06 3.82 8.02
C LEU A 113 -3.72 3.33 8.54
N SER A 114 -3.59 3.20 9.87
CA SER A 114 -2.37 2.71 10.50
C SER A 114 -2.00 1.27 10.16
N GLU A 115 -2.95 0.48 9.62
CA GLU A 115 -2.67 -0.87 9.15
C GLU A 115 -2.12 -0.91 7.73
N ILE A 116 -2.39 0.12 6.90
CA ILE A 116 -1.95 0.18 5.49
C ILE A 116 -0.76 1.14 5.30
N GLY A 117 -0.69 2.22 6.09
CA GLY A 117 0.45 3.12 6.10
C GLY A 117 0.29 4.36 6.98
N ASN A 118 1.34 4.72 7.73
CA ASN A 118 1.36 5.89 8.63
C ASN A 118 2.05 7.12 8.05
N VAL A 119 2.58 7.03 6.83
CA VAL A 119 3.34 8.10 6.17
C VAL A 119 3.06 8.06 4.67
N SER A 120 2.60 9.17 4.10
CA SER A 120 2.75 9.44 2.67
C SER A 120 3.96 10.37 2.53
N THR A 121 5.09 9.87 2.02
CA THR A 121 6.17 10.77 1.58
C THR A 121 6.07 10.93 0.07
N VAL A 122 6.36 12.13 -0.42
CA VAL A 122 6.34 12.48 -1.86
C VAL A 122 7.27 11.59 -2.72
N SER A 123 8.15 10.81 -2.08
CA SER A 123 9.08 9.86 -2.68
C SER A 123 8.78 8.37 -2.42
N ALA A 124 7.80 8.02 -1.59
CA ALA A 124 7.38 6.64 -1.35
C ALA A 124 6.15 6.29 -2.20
N SER A 125 6.00 5.02 -2.57
CA SER A 125 4.76 4.53 -3.17
C SER A 125 3.57 4.78 -2.24
N LEU A 126 2.44 5.20 -2.79
CA LEU A 126 1.20 5.39 -2.04
C LEU A 126 0.82 4.09 -1.30
N PRO A 127 0.50 4.13 0.01
CA PRO A 127 -0.10 3.00 0.71
C PRO A 127 -1.29 2.44 -0.07
N ARG A 128 -1.25 1.13 -0.35
CA ARG A 128 -2.32 0.43 -1.07
C ARG A 128 -3.32 -0.13 -0.10
N LEU A 129 -4.57 0.32 -0.23
CA LEU A 129 -5.71 -0.25 0.48
C LEU A 129 -6.30 -1.36 -0.38
N SER A 130 -6.30 -2.57 0.15
CA SER A 130 -6.77 -3.73 -0.59
C SER A 130 -8.24 -4.04 -0.36
N ILE A 131 -8.87 -4.72 -1.32
CA ILE A 131 -10.19 -5.31 -1.09
C ILE A 131 -10.20 -6.32 0.07
N LEU A 132 -9.04 -6.91 0.42
CA LEU A 132 -8.91 -7.75 1.60
C LEU A 132 -8.94 -6.94 2.90
N ASP A 133 -8.42 -5.71 2.91
CA ASP A 133 -8.48 -4.81 4.07
C ASP A 133 -9.93 -4.38 4.32
N MET A 134 -10.66 -4.04 3.25
CA MET A 134 -12.11 -3.79 3.30
C MET A 134 -12.87 -5.00 3.85
N ALA A 135 -12.62 -6.19 3.29
CA ALA A 135 -13.23 -7.44 3.72
C ALA A 135 -12.89 -7.81 5.17
N LYS A 136 -11.66 -7.53 5.64
CA LYS A 136 -11.25 -7.68 7.03
C LYS A 136 -12.09 -6.78 7.93
N GLY A 137 -12.33 -5.53 7.53
CA GLY A 137 -13.23 -4.60 8.22
C GLY A 137 -14.64 -5.15 8.36
N LEU A 138 -15.22 -5.67 7.27
CA LEU A 138 -16.53 -6.33 7.29
C LEU A 138 -16.54 -7.64 8.11
N ASN A 139 -15.39 -8.32 8.24
CA ASN A 139 -15.25 -9.52 9.08
C ASN A 139 -14.81 -9.21 10.52
N GLY A 140 -15.19 -8.04 11.05
CA GLY A 140 -14.91 -7.65 12.44
C GLY A 140 -13.42 -7.54 12.77
N GLY A 141 -12.57 -7.22 11.79
CA GLY A 141 -11.12 -7.11 11.96
C GLY A 141 -10.35 -8.42 11.77
N THR A 142 -11.01 -9.52 11.39
CA THR A 142 -10.35 -10.83 11.21
C THR A 142 -9.63 -10.87 9.86
N ALA A 143 -8.29 -10.97 9.88
CA ALA A 143 -7.48 -11.08 8.67
C ALA A 143 -7.61 -12.47 8.01
N ALA A 144 -7.44 -12.51 6.68
CA ALA A 144 -7.38 -13.78 5.96
C ALA A 144 -6.15 -14.60 6.40
N THR A 145 -6.35 -15.88 6.63
CA THR A 145 -5.30 -16.82 7.06
C THR A 145 -4.70 -17.57 5.88
N SER A 146 -5.46 -17.71 4.79
CA SER A 146 -5.03 -18.34 3.54
C SER A 146 -5.73 -17.68 2.36
N LEU A 147 -5.07 -17.66 1.20
CA LEU A 147 -5.67 -17.17 -0.04
C LEU A 147 -6.50 -18.30 -0.64
N SER A 148 -7.67 -18.54 -0.06
CA SER A 148 -8.54 -19.67 -0.38
C SER A 148 -10.00 -19.22 -0.42
N PRO A 149 -10.83 -19.70 -1.38
CA PRO A 149 -12.26 -19.42 -1.41
C PRO A 149 -13.00 -19.91 -0.16
N ASN A 150 -12.37 -20.72 0.70
CA ASN A 150 -12.95 -21.21 1.95
C ASN A 150 -12.69 -20.28 3.15
N ASP A 151 -11.69 -19.41 3.07
CA ASP A 151 -11.40 -18.43 4.12
C ASP A 151 -12.51 -17.37 4.15
N LYS A 152 -13.04 -17.06 5.35
CA LYS A 152 -14.20 -16.17 5.50
C LYS A 152 -13.92 -14.75 4.99
N THR A 153 -12.71 -14.23 5.24
CA THR A 153 -12.33 -12.89 4.78
C THR A 153 -12.14 -12.88 3.27
N VAL A 154 -11.58 -13.95 2.70
CA VAL A 154 -11.48 -14.10 1.23
C VAL A 154 -12.86 -14.20 0.58
N LYS A 155 -13.82 -14.92 1.17
CA LYS A 155 -15.21 -14.97 0.67
C LYS A 155 -15.87 -13.59 0.61
N ILE A 156 -15.66 -12.77 1.64
CA ILE A 156 -16.17 -11.40 1.67
C ILE A 156 -15.47 -10.55 0.60
N ALA A 157 -14.15 -10.67 0.46
CA ALA A 157 -13.41 -9.97 -0.61
C ALA A 157 -13.89 -10.40 -2.01
N MET A 158 -14.23 -11.67 -2.21
CA MET A 158 -14.85 -12.16 -3.45
C MET A 158 -16.21 -11.49 -3.67
N ALA A 159 -17.04 -11.33 -2.64
CA ALA A 159 -18.31 -10.61 -2.75
C ALA A 159 -18.12 -9.15 -3.17
N LEU A 160 -17.17 -8.43 -2.57
CA LEU A 160 -16.80 -7.07 -2.98
C LEU A 160 -16.31 -7.04 -4.43
N ALA A 161 -15.46 -7.99 -4.82
CA ALA A 161 -14.98 -8.13 -6.20
C ALA A 161 -16.13 -8.35 -7.18
N LYS A 162 -17.15 -9.14 -6.83
CA LYS A 162 -18.34 -9.32 -7.68
C LYS A 162 -19.12 -8.03 -7.88
N ILE A 163 -19.29 -7.22 -6.83
CA ILE A 163 -19.93 -5.91 -6.92
C ILE A 163 -19.16 -5.03 -7.91
N PHE A 164 -17.85 -4.91 -7.74
CA PHE A 164 -17.02 -4.08 -8.62
C PHE A 164 -16.97 -4.59 -10.07
N GLN A 165 -16.83 -5.90 -10.27
CA GLN A 165 -16.87 -6.52 -11.60
C GLN A 165 -18.21 -6.27 -12.29
N ALA A 166 -19.34 -6.48 -11.61
CA ALA A 166 -20.67 -6.26 -12.18
C ALA A 166 -20.89 -4.79 -12.59
N LEU A 167 -20.46 -3.84 -11.74
CA LEU A 167 -20.50 -2.41 -12.09
C LEU A 167 -19.62 -2.07 -13.30
N GLY A 168 -18.42 -2.66 -13.39
CA GLY A 168 -17.53 -2.50 -14.54
C GLY A 168 -18.14 -3.06 -15.84
N LEU A 169 -18.80 -4.22 -15.78
CA LEU A 169 -19.49 -4.84 -16.91
C LEU A 169 -20.64 -3.99 -17.46
N GLU A 170 -21.51 -3.47 -16.59
CA GLU A 170 -22.63 -2.60 -17.01
C GLU A 170 -22.15 -1.34 -17.76
N ARG A 171 -20.93 -0.88 -17.44
CA ARG A 171 -20.29 0.27 -18.10
C ARG A 171 -19.65 -0.09 -19.44
N GLY A 172 -19.62 -1.36 -19.82
CA GLY A 172 -18.85 -1.85 -20.97
C GLY A 172 -17.33 -1.73 -20.77
N ALA A 173 -16.88 -1.56 -19.53
CA ALA A 173 -15.49 -1.28 -19.15
C ALA A 173 -14.85 -2.49 -18.45
N GLY A 174 -15.29 -3.71 -18.75
CA GLY A 174 -14.86 -4.91 -18.03
C GLY A 174 -14.91 -6.18 -18.87
N VAL A 175 -13.87 -7.00 -18.72
CA VAL A 175 -13.91 -8.43 -19.03
C VAL A 175 -14.01 -9.16 -17.71
N VAL A 176 -14.94 -10.10 -17.59
CA VAL A 176 -15.12 -10.88 -16.35
C VAL A 176 -13.80 -11.54 -15.95
N GLY A 177 -13.38 -11.31 -14.71
CA GLY A 177 -12.16 -11.90 -14.17
C GLY A 177 -10.91 -11.04 -14.34
N ASP A 178 -11.01 -9.89 -15.02
CA ASP A 178 -9.92 -8.93 -15.20
C ASP A 178 -10.13 -7.70 -14.32
N VAL A 179 -9.06 -7.19 -13.70
CA VAL A 179 -9.10 -5.94 -12.93
C VAL A 179 -8.94 -4.77 -13.88
N GLN A 180 -9.95 -3.90 -13.97
CA GLN A 180 -9.92 -2.74 -14.86
C GLN A 180 -10.39 -1.47 -14.13
N PRO A 181 -9.80 -0.30 -14.44
CA PRO A 181 -10.25 0.97 -13.90
C PRO A 181 -11.61 1.37 -14.45
N PHE A 182 -12.52 1.76 -13.58
CA PHE A 182 -13.80 2.33 -13.98
C PHE A 182 -14.29 3.37 -12.96
N GLY A 183 -15.26 4.17 -13.38
CA GLY A 183 -15.94 5.14 -12.52
C GLY A 183 -17.43 4.85 -12.37
N ILE A 184 -17.92 4.97 -11.13
CA ILE A 184 -19.33 4.86 -10.79
C ILE A 184 -20.01 6.20 -11.08
N LEU A 185 -20.96 6.20 -12.01
CA LEU A 185 -21.71 7.40 -12.37
C LEU A 185 -22.64 7.85 -11.24
N ALA A 186 -22.84 9.15 -11.11
CA ALA A 186 -23.80 9.73 -10.15
C ALA A 186 -25.23 9.19 -10.35
N SER A 187 -25.65 8.96 -11.60
CA SER A 187 -26.94 8.33 -11.91
C SER A 187 -27.04 6.91 -11.35
N LYS A 188 -25.99 6.10 -11.50
CA LYS A 188 -25.96 4.74 -10.96
C LYS A 188 -26.00 4.74 -9.43
N LYS A 189 -25.39 5.73 -8.78
CA LYS A 189 -25.50 5.92 -7.32
C LYS A 189 -26.92 6.32 -6.90
N ALA A 190 -27.61 7.16 -7.68
CA ALA A 190 -29.00 7.50 -7.41
C ALA A 190 -29.90 6.26 -7.40
N ASP A 191 -29.63 5.29 -8.27
CA ASP A 191 -30.35 4.01 -8.33
C ASP A 191 -30.17 3.13 -7.06
N LEU A 192 -29.30 3.49 -6.11
CA LEU A 192 -29.26 2.82 -4.80
C LEU A 192 -30.59 2.95 -4.04
N SER A 193 -31.45 3.91 -4.40
CA SER A 193 -32.83 3.98 -3.90
C SER A 193 -33.69 2.77 -4.27
N LEU A 194 -33.29 1.95 -5.25
CA LEU A 194 -33.98 0.71 -5.62
C LEU A 194 -33.78 -0.40 -4.59
N LEU A 195 -32.79 -0.27 -3.71
CA LEU A 195 -32.56 -1.23 -2.63
C LEU A 195 -33.70 -1.17 -1.61
N LEU A 196 -34.19 -2.34 -1.21
CA LEU A 196 -35.21 -2.45 -0.16
C LEU A 196 -34.63 -2.15 1.24
N ALA A 197 -33.34 -2.44 1.43
CA ALA A 197 -32.61 -2.21 2.66
C ALA A 197 -31.12 -2.01 2.35
N SER A 198 -30.40 -1.34 3.26
CA SER A 198 -28.94 -1.26 3.20
C SER A 198 -28.31 -2.65 3.34
N ILE A 199 -27.12 -2.81 2.78
CA ILE A 199 -26.34 -4.04 2.84
C ILE A 199 -25.28 -3.87 3.91
N SER A 200 -25.32 -4.72 4.94
CA SER A 200 -24.39 -4.68 6.07
C SER A 200 -23.36 -5.81 6.01
N ALA A 201 -22.41 -5.80 6.96
CA ALA A 201 -21.41 -6.85 7.13
C ALA A 201 -22.02 -8.27 7.25
N GLU A 202 -23.16 -8.41 7.93
CA GLU A 202 -23.85 -9.67 8.15
C GLU A 202 -24.40 -10.27 6.86
N ASP A 203 -24.76 -9.43 5.89
CA ASP A 203 -25.29 -9.86 4.59
C ASP A 203 -24.21 -10.51 3.73
N TYR A 204 -22.97 -10.04 3.83
CA TYR A 204 -21.83 -10.70 3.20
C TYR A 204 -21.50 -12.03 3.86
N ALA A 205 -21.55 -12.09 5.19
CA ALA A 205 -21.24 -13.31 5.94
C ALA A 205 -22.26 -14.44 5.69
N SER A 206 -23.55 -14.09 5.54
CA SER A 206 -24.64 -15.03 5.26
C SER A 206 -24.83 -15.33 3.77
N GLY A 207 -24.30 -14.48 2.88
CA GLY A 207 -24.55 -14.54 1.43
C GLY A 207 -25.84 -13.83 0.99
N ALA A 208 -26.63 -13.30 1.92
CA ALA A 208 -27.88 -12.59 1.63
C ALA A 208 -27.68 -11.32 0.79
N TYR A 209 -26.45 -10.77 0.73
CA TYR A 209 -26.13 -9.59 -0.09
C TYR A 209 -26.51 -9.78 -1.56
N VAL A 210 -26.42 -11.01 -2.11
CA VAL A 210 -26.70 -11.29 -3.53
C VAL A 210 -28.15 -10.93 -3.89
N ASP A 211 -29.10 -11.35 -3.07
CA ASP A 211 -30.52 -11.07 -3.32
C ASP A 211 -30.88 -9.64 -2.94
N LYS A 212 -30.29 -9.11 -1.86
CA LYS A 212 -30.52 -7.72 -1.41
C LYS A 212 -30.03 -6.69 -2.41
N ILE A 213 -28.88 -6.94 -3.06
CA ILE A 213 -28.26 -5.99 -3.99
C ILE A 213 -28.84 -6.05 -5.41
N ARG A 214 -29.50 -7.16 -5.78
CA ARG A 214 -30.01 -7.42 -7.12
C ARG A 214 -30.87 -6.30 -7.73
N PRO A 215 -31.76 -5.61 -6.98
CA PRO A 215 -32.52 -4.49 -7.54
C PRO A 215 -31.65 -3.35 -8.08
N TRP A 216 -30.43 -3.21 -7.57
CA TRP A 216 -29.47 -2.19 -7.99
C TRP A 216 -28.43 -2.73 -8.97
N ILE A 217 -27.85 -3.91 -8.72
CA ILE A 217 -26.84 -4.53 -9.58
C ILE A 217 -26.93 -6.07 -9.48
N ASP A 218 -26.95 -6.77 -10.61
CA ASP A 218 -26.92 -8.23 -10.60
C ASP A 218 -25.48 -8.75 -10.49
N VAL A 219 -25.10 -9.17 -9.29
CA VAL A 219 -23.77 -9.76 -9.03
C VAL A 219 -23.69 -11.24 -9.39
N SER A 220 -24.82 -11.89 -9.71
CA SER A 220 -24.87 -13.33 -10.02
C SER A 220 -24.26 -13.68 -11.38
N GLN A 221 -24.11 -12.68 -12.26
CA GLN A 221 -23.39 -12.80 -13.52
C GLN A 221 -21.88 -13.06 -13.35
N ILE A 222 -21.34 -12.82 -12.15
CA ILE A 222 -19.93 -13.08 -11.81
C ILE A 222 -19.83 -14.40 -11.04
N SER A 223 -19.13 -15.38 -11.62
CA SER A 223 -18.90 -16.67 -10.97
C SER A 223 -18.03 -16.53 -9.71
N ASN A 224 -18.04 -17.55 -8.84
CA ASN A 224 -17.15 -17.55 -7.67
C ASN A 224 -15.69 -17.72 -8.11
N GLU A 225 -15.47 -18.47 -9.18
CA GLU A 225 -14.17 -18.73 -9.76
C GLU A 225 -13.53 -17.44 -10.30
N ASP A 226 -14.29 -16.64 -11.04
CA ASP A 226 -13.83 -15.35 -11.57
C ASP A 226 -13.60 -14.34 -10.45
N ALA A 227 -14.50 -14.29 -9.46
CA ALA A 227 -14.33 -13.43 -8.29
C ALA A 227 -13.06 -13.78 -7.51
N PHE A 228 -12.78 -15.08 -7.33
CA PHE A 228 -11.56 -15.53 -6.67
C PHE A 228 -10.31 -15.21 -7.49
N LYS A 229 -10.37 -15.37 -8.82
CA LYS A 229 -9.28 -14.98 -9.73
C LYS A 229 -8.96 -13.48 -9.62
N VAL A 230 -9.97 -12.63 -9.51
CA VAL A 230 -9.80 -11.18 -9.28
C VAL A 230 -9.10 -10.92 -7.95
N VAL A 231 -9.58 -11.53 -6.85
CA VAL A 231 -8.96 -11.39 -5.52
C VAL A 231 -7.50 -11.84 -5.56
N GLN A 232 -7.22 -13.01 -6.14
CA GLN A 232 -5.86 -13.52 -6.27
C GLN A 232 -4.97 -12.58 -7.09
N THR A 233 -5.48 -12.05 -8.20
CA THR A 233 -4.76 -11.10 -9.06
C THR A 233 -4.40 -9.84 -8.28
N LEU A 234 -5.34 -9.24 -7.55
CA LEU A 234 -5.11 -8.04 -6.74
C LEU A 234 -4.06 -8.28 -5.65
N VAL A 235 -4.15 -9.40 -4.95
CA VAL A 235 -3.21 -9.80 -3.89
C VAL A 235 -1.79 -9.97 -4.44
N LEU A 236 -1.64 -10.63 -5.59
CA LEU A 236 -0.34 -10.83 -6.22
C LEU A 236 0.20 -9.55 -6.86
N MET A 237 -0.64 -8.74 -7.51
CA MET A 237 -0.26 -7.44 -8.06
C MET A 237 0.25 -6.49 -6.97
N ASN A 238 -0.39 -6.49 -5.81
CA ASN A 238 0.07 -5.69 -4.67
C ASN A 238 1.43 -6.19 -4.14
N ASN A 239 1.83 -7.43 -4.39
CA ASN A 239 3.16 -7.93 -4.00
C ASN A 239 4.22 -7.78 -5.10
N SER A 240 3.77 -7.67 -6.36
CA SER A 240 4.64 -7.51 -7.52
C SER A 240 5.30 -6.13 -7.50
N ALA A 241 6.63 -6.15 -7.38
CA ALA A 241 7.45 -4.94 -7.33
C ALA A 241 8.91 -5.31 -7.51
N THR A 242 9.72 -4.28 -7.69
CA THR A 242 11.18 -4.40 -7.53
C THR A 242 11.52 -4.11 -6.08
N TYR A 243 12.30 -4.97 -5.44
CA TYR A 243 12.84 -4.76 -4.11
C TYR A 243 14.35 -4.57 -4.20
N GLN A 244 14.86 -3.53 -3.57
CA GLN A 244 16.28 -3.18 -3.63
C GLN A 244 16.81 -2.90 -2.23
N ALA A 245 17.96 -3.47 -1.92
CA ALA A 245 18.77 -3.06 -0.78
C ALA A 245 20.06 -2.44 -1.31
N ASP A 246 20.38 -1.25 -0.80
CA ASP A 246 21.58 -0.51 -1.18
C ASP A 246 22.72 -0.68 -0.16
N PHE A 247 23.87 -0.10 -0.50
CA PHE A 247 24.99 0.02 0.42
C PHE A 247 24.64 0.90 1.63
N PRO A 248 25.23 0.65 2.81
CA PRO A 248 25.02 1.47 4.00
C PRO A 248 25.86 2.77 3.93
N ILE A 249 25.54 3.69 3.02
CA ILE A 249 26.36 4.90 2.78
C ILE A 249 26.12 6.00 3.85
N PHE A 250 25.07 5.88 4.68
CA PHE A 250 24.69 6.90 5.68
C PHE A 250 24.31 6.33 7.05
N ALA A 251 24.66 5.09 7.36
CA ALA A 251 23.96 4.35 8.41
C ALA A 251 24.18 4.83 9.86
N ASN A 252 25.13 5.74 10.16
CA ASN A 252 25.30 6.26 11.54
C ASN A 252 25.54 7.78 11.69
N ALA A 253 26.31 8.45 10.80
CA ALA A 253 26.72 9.85 11.07
C ALA A 253 25.56 10.85 11.19
N LEU A 254 24.51 10.66 10.39
CA LEU A 254 23.32 11.50 10.39
C LEU A 254 22.31 11.02 11.44
N SER A 255 22.18 9.71 11.66
CA SER A 255 21.17 9.18 12.60
C SER A 255 21.42 9.54 14.05
N ASP A 256 22.70 9.58 14.44
CA ASP A 256 23.10 9.86 15.82
C ASP A 256 23.01 11.36 16.13
N LYS A 257 23.22 12.22 15.13
CA LYS A 257 23.11 13.69 15.27
C LYS A 257 21.67 14.21 15.16
N THR A 258 20.83 13.57 14.36
CA THR A 258 19.47 14.07 14.04
C THR A 258 18.37 13.33 14.76
N GLY A 259 18.66 12.19 15.39
CA GLY A 259 17.64 11.30 15.96
C GLY A 259 16.85 10.52 14.91
N ILE A 260 17.10 10.73 13.62
CA ILE A 260 16.41 10.06 12.50
C ILE A 260 17.05 8.68 12.30
N GLY A 261 16.28 7.60 12.31
CA GLY A 261 16.77 6.31 11.81
C GLY A 261 17.02 6.44 10.31
N LEU A 262 18.21 6.06 9.82
CA LEU A 262 18.47 6.00 8.38
C LEU A 262 18.46 4.55 7.89
N PRO A 263 18.08 4.32 6.62
CA PRO A 263 18.12 2.99 6.04
C PRO A 263 19.55 2.47 6.04
N GLN A 264 19.76 1.31 6.66
CA GLN A 264 21.10 0.69 6.78
C GLN A 264 21.42 -0.27 5.63
N GLY A 265 20.56 -0.37 4.61
CA GLY A 265 20.83 -1.20 3.44
C GLY A 265 21.09 -2.67 3.77
N LEU A 266 22.07 -3.28 3.10
CA LEU A 266 22.60 -4.60 3.44
C LEU A 266 23.98 -4.47 4.10
N TYR A 267 24.01 -4.62 5.44
CA TYR A 267 25.21 -4.50 6.27
C TYR A 267 25.24 -5.56 7.37
N GLY A 268 26.45 -5.99 7.75
CA GLY A 268 26.67 -6.67 9.02
C GLY A 268 28.08 -7.19 9.26
N CYS A 269 28.23 -8.04 10.27
CA CYS A 269 29.48 -8.63 10.70
C CYS A 269 29.28 -9.97 11.42
N ASN A 270 30.37 -10.69 11.68
CA ASN A 270 30.38 -11.95 12.43
C ASN A 270 30.42 -11.78 13.96
N ALA A 271 29.74 -10.74 14.47
CA ALA A 271 29.63 -10.45 15.90
C ALA A 271 28.24 -9.90 16.25
N THR A 272 27.89 -9.91 17.54
CA THR A 272 26.65 -9.28 18.05
C THR A 272 26.67 -7.76 17.95
N ASP A 273 27.86 -7.16 18.02
CA ASP A 273 28.08 -5.74 17.81
C ASP A 273 29.24 -5.53 16.83
N CYS A 274 28.93 -4.94 15.67
CA CYS A 274 29.91 -4.62 14.64
C CYS A 274 30.82 -3.44 15.00
N LYS A 275 30.53 -2.71 16.09
CA LYS A 275 31.35 -1.59 16.60
C LYS A 275 32.52 -2.06 17.46
N THR A 276 32.38 -3.20 18.12
CA THR A 276 33.49 -3.80 18.87
C THR A 276 34.49 -4.37 17.87
N SER A 277 35.80 -4.22 18.13
CA SER A 277 36.86 -4.66 17.21
C SER A 277 37.57 -5.92 17.74
N PRO A 278 36.90 -7.10 17.78
CA PRO A 278 37.58 -8.35 18.09
C PRO A 278 38.57 -8.69 16.97
N ALA A 279 39.65 -9.40 17.31
CA ALA A 279 40.77 -9.71 16.39
C ALA A 279 40.37 -10.45 15.09
N ASN A 280 39.15 -10.98 15.02
CA ASN A 280 38.62 -11.74 13.88
C ASN A 280 37.33 -11.14 13.28
N LEU A 281 37.07 -9.86 13.53
CA LEU A 281 35.90 -9.19 12.99
C LEU A 281 35.95 -9.16 11.46
N ARG A 282 34.88 -9.64 10.84
CA ARG A 282 34.67 -9.60 9.39
C ARG A 282 33.35 -8.92 9.13
N HIS A 283 33.38 -7.95 8.24
CA HIS A 283 32.19 -7.23 7.80
C HIS A 283 31.68 -7.79 6.48
N LEU A 284 30.39 -7.55 6.24
CA LEU A 284 29.69 -7.79 5.01
C LEU A 284 28.90 -6.54 4.66
N ILE A 285 29.08 -6.07 3.44
CA ILE A 285 28.20 -5.10 2.79
C ILE A 285 27.69 -5.71 1.50
N GLY A 286 26.54 -5.26 1.03
CA GLY A 286 26.11 -5.63 -0.30
C GLY A 286 25.03 -4.72 -0.84
N SER A 287 24.62 -5.06 -2.06
CA SER A 287 23.46 -4.49 -2.70
C SER A 287 22.80 -5.58 -3.55
N PHE A 288 21.48 -5.58 -3.62
CA PHE A 288 20.74 -6.48 -4.50
C PHE A 288 19.51 -5.79 -5.07
N ILE A 289 19.06 -6.30 -6.21
CA ILE A 289 17.79 -5.97 -6.82
C ILE A 289 17.10 -7.30 -7.14
N ILE A 290 15.89 -7.48 -6.63
CA ILE A 290 15.03 -8.62 -6.90
C ILE A 290 13.67 -8.13 -7.39
N LEU A 291 13.05 -8.90 -8.26
CA LEU A 291 11.75 -8.62 -8.85
C LEU A 291 10.79 -9.72 -8.42
N THR A 292 9.62 -9.33 -7.92
CA THR A 292 8.48 -10.23 -7.77
C THR A 292 7.54 -10.04 -8.97
N ASP A 293 7.32 -11.11 -9.73
CA ASP A 293 6.38 -11.10 -10.86
C ASP A 293 4.91 -11.14 -10.39
N ARG A 294 3.98 -11.07 -11.34
CA ARG A 294 2.52 -11.07 -11.06
C ARG A 294 2.00 -12.46 -10.66
N GLN A 295 2.82 -13.49 -10.77
CA GLN A 295 2.52 -14.86 -10.37
C GLN A 295 3.03 -15.14 -8.94
N GLY A 296 3.80 -14.22 -8.36
CA GLY A 296 4.34 -14.31 -7.01
C GLY A 296 5.73 -14.94 -6.93
N TYR A 297 6.39 -15.21 -8.06
CA TYR A 297 7.78 -15.64 -8.06
C TYR A 297 8.71 -14.45 -7.93
N THR A 298 9.72 -14.60 -7.06
CA THR A 298 10.74 -13.59 -6.83
C THR A 298 12.11 -14.10 -7.25
N PHE A 299 12.84 -13.32 -8.04
CA PHE A 299 14.18 -13.64 -8.53
C PHE A 299 15.00 -12.37 -8.74
N GLY A 300 16.31 -12.49 -8.89
CA GLY A 300 17.16 -11.35 -9.17
C GLY A 300 18.62 -11.59 -8.87
N SER A 301 19.36 -10.52 -8.65
CA SER A 301 20.80 -10.60 -8.44
C SER A 301 21.32 -9.47 -7.55
N GLY A 302 22.55 -9.62 -7.11
CA GLY A 302 23.23 -8.62 -6.31
C GLY A 302 24.73 -8.88 -6.25
N VAL A 303 25.39 -8.09 -5.41
CA VAL A 303 26.82 -8.14 -5.14
C VAL A 303 27.07 -7.93 -3.66
N GLN A 304 28.06 -8.63 -3.12
CA GLN A 304 28.49 -8.46 -1.74
C GLN A 304 30.02 -8.34 -1.66
N TRP A 305 30.50 -7.61 -0.66
CA TRP A 305 31.89 -7.54 -0.26
C TRP A 305 32.00 -8.07 1.15
N ARG A 306 33.00 -8.90 1.40
CA ARG A 306 33.19 -9.54 2.70
C ARG A 306 34.66 -9.63 3.04
N GLY A 307 35.04 -9.10 4.19
CA GLY A 307 36.42 -9.17 4.65
C GLY A 307 36.64 -8.49 6.00
N PRO A 308 37.84 -8.64 6.58
CA PRO A 308 38.28 -7.75 7.65
C PRO A 308 38.48 -6.34 7.10
N LEU A 309 38.43 -5.33 7.99
CA LEU A 309 38.85 -3.98 7.62
C LEU A 309 40.37 -3.93 7.53
N LYS A 310 40.90 -3.25 6.50
CA LYS A 310 42.32 -2.92 6.42
C LYS A 310 42.63 -1.60 7.12
N GLU A 311 41.75 -0.61 6.98
CA GLU A 311 41.85 0.68 7.64
C GLU A 311 40.48 1.15 8.16
N GLN A 312 40.46 1.74 9.35
CA GLN A 312 39.28 2.44 9.86
C GLN A 312 39.32 3.89 9.37
N LEU A 313 38.49 4.21 8.37
CA LEU A 313 38.37 5.51 7.73
C LEU A 313 37.36 6.39 8.47
N GLY A 314 37.80 7.05 9.55
CA GLY A 314 37.01 8.03 10.28
C GLY A 314 36.09 7.44 11.37
N SER A 315 35.18 8.27 11.91
CA SER A 315 34.34 7.93 13.07
C SER A 315 32.99 7.28 12.71
N ASP A 316 32.54 7.37 11.46
CA ASP A 316 31.32 6.68 11.01
C ASP A 316 31.66 5.27 10.52
N LEU A 317 31.36 4.28 11.38
CA LEU A 317 31.70 2.89 11.13
C LEU A 317 31.11 2.33 9.84
N ALA A 318 29.87 2.67 9.48
CA ALA A 318 29.22 2.08 8.32
C ALA A 318 29.81 2.64 7.01
N THR A 319 29.95 3.96 6.93
CA THR A 319 30.61 4.63 5.80
C THR A 319 32.07 4.19 5.68
N SER A 320 32.79 4.09 6.80
CA SER A 320 34.16 3.58 6.85
C SER A 320 34.25 2.15 6.31
N VAL A 321 33.38 1.25 6.78
CA VAL A 321 33.36 -0.15 6.34
C VAL A 321 33.01 -0.24 4.86
N THR A 322 32.04 0.54 4.39
CA THR A 322 31.68 0.57 2.97
C THR A 322 32.86 1.00 2.11
N VAL A 323 33.49 2.12 2.42
CA VAL A 323 34.59 2.66 1.61
C VAL A 323 35.80 1.72 1.65
N ASP A 324 36.16 1.17 2.81
CA ASP A 324 37.30 0.27 2.93
C ASP A 324 37.09 -1.02 2.13
N LEU A 325 35.96 -1.71 2.34
CA LEU A 325 35.66 -2.96 1.63
C LEU A 325 35.57 -2.76 0.11
N LEU A 326 34.93 -1.68 -0.37
CA LEU A 326 34.83 -1.37 -1.80
C LEU A 326 36.20 -1.12 -2.45
N LYS A 327 37.17 -0.55 -1.72
CA LYS A 327 38.53 -0.31 -2.22
C LYS A 327 39.41 -1.55 -2.18
N ASN A 328 39.23 -2.40 -1.17
CA ASN A 328 40.23 -3.38 -0.77
C ASN A 328 39.87 -4.84 -1.00
N ILE A 329 38.61 -5.15 -1.29
CA ILE A 329 38.07 -6.52 -1.39
C ILE A 329 37.37 -6.69 -2.74
N GLU A 330 37.55 -7.84 -3.37
CA GLU A 330 36.85 -8.18 -4.61
C GLU A 330 35.37 -8.55 -4.33
N PRO A 331 34.39 -8.07 -5.13
CA PRO A 331 33.00 -8.43 -4.95
C PRO A 331 32.71 -9.89 -5.30
N ALA A 332 31.82 -10.51 -4.53
CA ALA A 332 31.18 -11.77 -4.89
C ALA A 332 29.77 -11.52 -5.44
N LYS A 333 29.44 -12.11 -6.59
CA LYS A 333 28.09 -12.06 -7.18
C LYS A 333 27.11 -12.86 -6.32
N MET A 334 25.87 -12.41 -6.27
CA MET A 334 24.73 -13.08 -5.64
C MET A 334 23.64 -13.28 -6.69
N ASN A 335 23.07 -14.49 -6.78
CA ASN A 335 21.96 -14.78 -7.69
C ASN A 335 20.81 -15.44 -6.95
N ALA A 336 19.62 -14.85 -7.01
CA ALA A 336 18.40 -15.46 -6.50
C ALA A 336 17.63 -16.08 -7.67
N LEU A 337 17.56 -17.42 -7.68
CA LEU A 337 16.65 -18.13 -8.58
C LEU A 337 15.20 -17.88 -8.16
N ALA A 338 14.26 -18.13 -9.08
CA ALA A 338 12.83 -17.95 -8.85
C ALA A 338 12.34 -18.76 -7.64
N GLN A 339 11.81 -18.05 -6.65
CA GLN A 339 11.32 -18.59 -5.38
C GLN A 339 10.07 -17.82 -4.93
N THR A 340 9.14 -18.47 -4.23
CA THR A 340 7.93 -17.84 -3.68
C THR A 340 8.09 -17.45 -2.19
N SER A 341 9.29 -17.60 -1.63
CA SER A 341 9.57 -17.41 -0.20
C SER A 341 9.91 -15.96 0.20
N TRP A 342 9.85 -14.99 -0.71
CA TRP A 342 10.20 -13.59 -0.43
C TRP A 342 9.26 -12.93 0.58
N ILE A 343 8.16 -12.33 0.12
CA ILE A 343 7.17 -11.68 0.99
C ILE A 343 5.83 -12.39 0.79
N ASN A 344 5.26 -12.90 1.88
CA ASN A 344 3.91 -13.44 1.86
C ASN A 344 2.92 -12.29 1.58
N PRO A 345 2.08 -12.39 0.55
CA PRO A 345 1.26 -11.26 0.11
C PRO A 345 0.11 -10.92 1.08
N LEU A 346 -0.29 -11.85 1.96
CA LEU A 346 -1.31 -11.66 2.98
C LEU A 346 -0.73 -11.05 4.26
N THR A 347 0.37 -11.61 4.76
CA THR A 347 0.96 -11.19 6.04
C THR A 347 1.98 -10.06 5.89
N LYS A 348 2.40 -9.76 4.65
CA LYS A 348 3.45 -8.82 4.29
C LYS A 348 4.80 -9.15 4.95
N SER A 349 5.01 -10.41 5.32
CA SER A 349 6.20 -10.86 6.04
C SER A 349 6.94 -11.97 5.30
N ILE A 350 8.26 -12.03 5.53
CA ILE A 350 9.14 -13.13 5.14
C ILE A 350 8.91 -14.27 6.13
N GLN A 351 8.28 -15.35 5.68
CA GLN A 351 7.93 -16.51 6.51
C GLN A 351 8.85 -17.71 6.29
N GLN A 352 9.50 -17.75 5.12
CA GLN A 352 10.44 -18.79 4.74
C GLN A 352 11.74 -18.13 4.28
N PRO A 353 12.92 -18.75 4.48
CA PRO A 353 14.16 -18.17 4.01
C PRO A 353 14.17 -17.93 2.49
N PHE A 354 14.54 -16.72 2.07
CA PHE A 354 14.78 -16.37 0.69
C PHE A 354 16.27 -16.47 0.39
N LYS A 355 16.66 -17.30 -0.60
CA LYS A 355 18.05 -17.67 -0.81
C LYS A 355 18.70 -16.95 -1.99
N PHE A 356 19.96 -16.55 -1.81
CA PHE A 356 20.87 -16.16 -2.88
C PHE A 356 22.01 -17.17 -2.98
N ASN A 357 22.21 -17.67 -4.20
CA ASN A 357 23.32 -18.52 -4.57
C ASN A 357 24.57 -17.68 -4.80
N LEU A 358 25.71 -18.25 -4.44
CA LEU A 358 27.02 -17.64 -4.58
C LEU A 358 27.90 -18.51 -5.50
N PRO A 359 28.84 -17.92 -6.26
CA PRO A 359 29.70 -18.67 -7.18
C PRO A 359 30.59 -19.72 -6.52
N ASP A 360 30.91 -19.56 -5.24
CA ASP A 360 31.80 -20.46 -4.51
C ASP A 360 31.03 -21.68 -3.97
N PRO A 361 31.35 -22.92 -4.40
CA PRO A 361 30.66 -24.13 -3.95
C PRO A 361 30.84 -24.45 -2.46
N ASN A 362 31.82 -23.82 -1.78
CA ASN A 362 32.02 -23.95 -0.32
C ASN A 362 31.45 -22.77 0.47
N SER A 363 30.78 -21.82 -0.19
CA SER A 363 30.14 -20.70 0.47
C SER A 363 28.73 -21.08 0.88
N ASP A 364 28.46 -21.13 2.19
CA ASP A 364 27.09 -21.22 2.72
C ASP A 364 26.19 -20.16 2.07
N ASP A 365 24.98 -20.55 1.65
CA ASP A 365 23.99 -19.68 1.00
C ASP A 365 23.79 -18.39 1.82
N PHE A 366 23.70 -17.24 1.14
CA PHE A 366 23.20 -16.02 1.77
C PHE A 366 21.68 -16.12 1.81
N THR A 367 21.08 -16.01 2.99
CA THR A 367 19.63 -16.17 3.15
C THR A 367 19.02 -14.99 3.89
N ILE A 368 17.87 -14.52 3.43
CA ILE A 368 17.06 -13.53 4.13
C ILE A 368 15.99 -14.32 4.87
N THR A 369 15.97 -14.23 6.20
CA THR A 369 15.17 -15.14 7.04
C THR A 369 13.99 -14.46 7.71
N GLN A 370 13.98 -13.12 7.74
CA GLN A 370 12.97 -12.37 8.46
C GLN A 370 12.80 -10.97 7.85
N GLY A 371 11.60 -10.44 7.97
CA GLY A 371 11.27 -9.05 7.65
C GLY A 371 9.77 -8.89 7.51
N LYS A 372 9.25 -7.71 7.85
CA LYS A 372 7.89 -7.30 7.54
C LYS A 372 7.92 -6.01 6.73
N LEU A 373 7.18 -5.99 5.63
CA LEU A 373 7.00 -4.83 4.78
C LEU A 373 5.96 -3.91 5.40
N PHE A 374 6.36 -2.67 5.67
CA PHE A 374 5.51 -1.62 6.23
C PHE A 374 5.25 -0.53 5.19
N ASN A 375 4.07 0.10 5.29
CA ASN A 375 3.58 1.15 4.39
C ASN A 375 3.66 0.76 2.90
N ASP A 376 3.61 -0.55 2.63
CA ASP A 376 3.87 -1.15 1.31
C ASP A 376 5.17 -0.65 0.64
N TYR A 377 6.18 -0.34 1.45
CA TYR A 377 7.36 0.38 0.97
C TYR A 377 8.68 -0.15 1.54
N LEU A 378 8.78 -0.47 2.83
CA LEU A 378 10.09 -0.68 3.46
C LEU A 378 10.05 -1.76 4.55
N ILE A 379 11.11 -2.56 4.64
CA ILE A 379 11.35 -3.46 5.77
C ILE A 379 12.34 -2.81 6.73
N ALA A 380 11.91 -2.50 7.95
CA ALA A 380 12.78 -1.90 8.94
C ALA A 380 13.85 -2.89 9.41
N GLY A 381 15.12 -2.48 9.37
CA GLY A 381 16.23 -3.30 9.85
C GLY A 381 16.46 -3.12 11.34
N THR A 382 16.37 -1.88 11.85
CA THR A 382 16.70 -1.48 13.23
C THR A 382 15.44 -1.08 14.00
N GLU A 383 15.50 -1.18 15.33
CA GLU A 383 14.42 -0.69 16.20
C GLU A 383 14.14 0.80 16.01
N LYS A 384 15.17 1.65 15.96
CA LYS A 384 15.01 3.10 15.79
C LYS A 384 14.30 3.44 14.48
N PHE A 385 14.67 2.75 13.39
CA PHE A 385 13.99 2.94 12.10
C PHE A 385 12.57 2.38 12.11
N TYR A 386 12.36 1.21 12.73
CA TYR A 386 11.03 0.64 12.92
C TYR A 386 10.09 1.63 13.60
N LYS A 387 10.48 2.17 14.77
CA LYS A 387 9.66 3.12 15.52
C LYS A 387 9.35 4.39 14.73
N GLN A 388 10.29 4.84 13.91
CA GLN A 388 10.06 5.98 13.02
C GLN A 388 9.07 5.65 11.89
N LEU A 389 9.22 4.47 11.27
CA LEU A 389 8.42 4.02 10.14
C LEU A 389 6.97 3.69 10.55
N THR A 390 6.80 3.07 11.72
CA THR A 390 5.51 2.61 12.23
C THR A 390 4.86 3.60 13.20
N LYS A 391 5.63 4.54 13.77
CA LYS A 391 5.20 5.42 14.87
C LYS A 391 4.77 4.66 16.14
N ASP A 392 5.07 3.36 16.21
CA ASP A 392 4.89 2.55 17.40
C ASP A 392 6.10 2.78 18.34
N PRO A 393 5.91 3.20 19.60
CA PRO A 393 7.01 3.38 20.54
C PRO A 393 7.62 2.05 21.01
N ASN A 394 6.93 0.92 20.79
CA ASN A 394 7.38 -0.41 21.22
C ASN A 394 8.30 -1.06 20.17
N ALA A 395 9.26 -1.86 20.62
CA ALA A 395 10.09 -2.66 19.73
C ALA A 395 9.32 -3.87 19.21
N SER A 396 9.56 -4.28 17.96
CA SER A 396 9.04 -5.53 17.40
C SER A 396 10.14 -6.31 16.69
N PRO A 397 11.07 -6.97 17.43
CA PRO A 397 12.23 -7.62 16.82
C PRO A 397 11.90 -8.69 15.78
N SER A 398 10.73 -9.34 15.87
CA SER A 398 10.26 -10.33 14.89
C SER A 398 9.86 -9.71 13.55
N SER A 399 9.65 -8.39 13.48
CA SER A 399 9.31 -7.68 12.25
C SER A 399 10.54 -7.17 11.50
N TYR A 400 11.73 -7.22 12.12
CA TYR A 400 12.92 -6.61 11.55
C TYR A 400 13.47 -7.43 10.38
N GLY A 401 14.05 -6.75 9.40
CA GLY A 401 14.76 -7.38 8.30
C GLY A 401 16.04 -8.04 8.81
N LEU A 402 16.12 -9.37 8.70
CA LEU A 402 17.31 -10.14 9.08
C LEU A 402 17.76 -11.04 7.94
N TRP A 403 19.08 -11.07 7.75
CA TRP A 403 19.75 -12.04 6.90
C TRP A 403 20.71 -12.91 7.71
N GLN A 404 21.04 -14.06 7.16
CA GLN A 404 21.92 -15.06 7.71
C GLN A 404 22.91 -15.53 6.66
N LYS A 405 24.18 -15.60 7.09
CA LYS A 405 25.26 -16.25 6.37
C LYS A 405 26.30 -16.71 7.39
N THR A 406 26.88 -17.87 7.17
CA THR A 406 28.04 -18.29 7.96
C THR A 406 29.26 -17.49 7.55
N MET A 407 29.89 -16.84 8.51
CA MET A 407 31.16 -16.15 8.33
C MET A 407 32.14 -16.67 9.36
N ALA A 408 33.16 -17.41 8.90
CA ALA A 408 34.17 -18.02 9.78
C ALA A 408 33.54 -18.82 10.94
N GLN A 409 32.58 -19.70 10.62
CA GLN A 409 31.86 -20.57 11.56
C GLN A 409 30.91 -19.85 12.55
N ILE A 410 30.65 -18.54 12.37
CA ILE A 410 29.69 -17.77 13.18
C ILE A 410 28.50 -17.33 12.32
N LEU A 411 27.29 -17.61 12.81
CA LEU A 411 26.04 -17.13 12.22
C LEU A 411 25.92 -15.62 12.43
N SER A 412 26.00 -14.87 11.36
CA SER A 412 25.82 -13.41 11.41
C SER A 412 24.34 -13.09 11.24
N LYS A 413 23.72 -12.42 12.22
CA LYS A 413 22.35 -11.92 12.15
C LYS A 413 22.40 -10.41 12.12
N VAL A 414 22.23 -9.80 10.95
CA VAL A 414 22.30 -8.35 10.87
C VAL A 414 21.20 -7.79 9.98
N HIS A 415 21.07 -6.47 10.07
CA HIS A 415 19.94 -5.66 9.68
C HIS A 415 19.88 -5.56 8.16
N LEU A 416 18.66 -5.69 7.63
CA LEU A 416 18.35 -5.59 6.22
C LEU A 416 17.24 -4.56 6.03
N MET A 417 17.40 -3.65 5.06
CA MET A 417 16.38 -2.67 4.70
C MET A 417 16.14 -2.58 3.20
N PRO A 418 15.34 -3.48 2.59
CA PRO A 418 14.88 -3.34 1.23
C PRO A 418 13.82 -2.25 1.13
N LEU A 419 13.92 -1.52 0.03
CA LEU A 419 12.92 -0.61 -0.48
C LEU A 419 12.13 -1.32 -1.58
N LYS A 420 10.81 -1.20 -1.53
CA LYS A 420 9.91 -1.62 -2.58
C LYS A 420 9.69 -0.45 -3.53
N PHE A 421 10.05 -0.65 -4.79
CA PHE A 421 9.80 0.26 -5.89
C PHE A 421 8.68 -0.31 -6.75
N PHE A 422 7.61 0.47 -6.89
CA PHE A 422 6.61 0.24 -7.92
C PHE A 422 7.10 0.86 -9.22
N GLN A 423 7.27 0.04 -10.26
CA GLN A 423 7.28 0.55 -11.62
C GLN A 423 5.80 0.68 -12.04
N LEU A 424 5.26 1.90 -11.90
CA LEU A 424 3.99 2.28 -12.53
C LEU A 424 4.21 2.31 -14.05
N ALA A 425 4.01 1.16 -14.69
CA ALA A 425 3.71 1.08 -16.10
C ALA A 425 2.53 0.10 -16.22
N ILE A 426 1.32 0.66 -16.32
CA ILE A 426 0.18 0.01 -16.96
C ILE A 426 0.27 0.36 -18.44
#